data_AF-A0A441D197-F1
#
_entry.id   AF-A0A441D197-F1
#
_cell.length_a   1.000
_cell.length_b   1.000
_cell.length_c   1.000
_cell.angle_alpha   90.00
_cell.angle_beta   90.00
_cell.angle_gamma   90.00
#
_symmetry.space_group_name_H-M   'P 1'
#
loop_
_entity.id
_entity.type
_entity.pdbx_description
1 polymer ?
#
loop_
_entity_poly.entity_id
_entity_poly.type
_entity_poly.pdbx_seq_one_letter_code
_entity_poly.pdbx_strand_id
1 'polypeptide(L)'
;MCYLMLMETAAESDPFVASLPVFAKFESVADLDNYRPLPDGWALATADIVGSTKAIEAGRYKTVNMAGASVISALLNALGRQDLPFVFGGDGALVAFPGSALEITRNALAAVQRWVADELDLTLRAAIVPIKDIRAQGLDVRVARFRASDAVFYAMFAGGGGSWAEAEMKAGRYRIDPAPAGTRPNLTGLSCRWNPIDARHGEIVSIIAIPGASRDLRGFQFLVSDIIALAGGQERDGHPLPVNGPAYSFSPAGLDIEARAMAPAGWRWLSKLWILFQLTLTAVTDRYGWTIGSFDPKIYKRDVASNSDFRKFDDGLKMTIDVDADVLQKIENRLKQAEEAGICNYGLHRQKSALMTCLVASPLQRDHVHFIDGAAGGYAMAAAGLKAKVPV
;
A
#
# COMPACT_ATOMS: atom_id res chain seq x y z
N MET A 1 8.62 35.18 13.10
CA MET A 1 9.39 35.61 11.92
C MET A 1 10.64 34.75 11.82
N CYS A 2 10.47 33.56 11.23
CA CYS A 2 11.50 32.63 10.74
C CYS A 2 10.74 31.46 10.12
N TYR A 3 10.23 31.67 8.92
CA TYR A 3 9.61 30.61 8.12
C TYR A 3 10.02 30.88 6.67
N LEU A 4 11.30 30.65 6.38
CA LEU A 4 11.84 30.72 5.03
C LEU A 4 13.14 29.90 4.98
N MET A 5 13.17 29.02 3.99
CA MET A 5 14.32 28.25 3.51
C MET A 5 14.85 27.11 4.38
N LEU A 6 14.17 25.97 4.27
CA LEU A 6 14.86 24.75 3.83
C LEU A 6 14.19 24.34 2.51
N MET A 7 14.81 24.71 1.39
CA MET A 7 14.63 23.93 0.17
C MET A 7 15.33 22.60 0.47
N GLU A 8 14.58 21.60 0.94
CA GLU A 8 15.06 20.23 0.96
C GLU A 8 15.38 19.85 -0.50
N THR A 9 16.67 19.88 -0.83
CA THR A 9 17.17 19.13 -1.97
C THR A 9 16.75 17.69 -1.74
N ALA A 10 15.84 17.17 -2.56
CA ALA A 10 15.48 15.77 -2.56
C ALA A 10 16.77 14.95 -2.54
N ALA A 11 16.91 14.04 -1.59
CA ALA A 11 18.10 13.18 -1.50
C ALA A 11 18.31 12.50 -2.85
N GLU A 12 19.56 12.41 -3.30
CA GLU A 12 19.88 11.75 -4.56
C GLU A 12 19.37 10.30 -4.54
N SER A 13 18.78 9.85 -5.65
CA SER A 13 18.19 8.53 -5.73
C SER A 13 19.26 7.46 -5.49
N ASP A 14 18.90 6.41 -4.78
CA ASP A 14 19.86 5.37 -4.40
C ASP A 14 20.31 4.67 -5.69
N PRO A 15 21.62 4.49 -5.92
CA PRO A 15 22.12 3.93 -7.18
C PRO A 15 21.48 2.58 -7.55
N PHE A 16 21.17 1.75 -6.55
CA PHE A 16 20.48 0.49 -6.78
C PHE A 16 19.04 0.74 -7.26
N VAL A 17 18.27 1.58 -6.56
CA VAL A 17 16.88 1.90 -6.93
C VAL A 17 16.80 2.52 -8.31
N ALA A 18 17.70 3.46 -8.62
CA ALA A 18 17.78 4.12 -9.91
C ALA A 18 18.02 3.11 -11.06
N SER A 19 18.80 2.06 -10.79
CA SER A 19 19.13 1.00 -11.75
C SER A 19 18.03 -0.04 -11.99
N LEU A 20 16.98 -0.07 -11.14
CA LEU A 20 15.94 -1.06 -11.24
C LEU A 20 15.21 -0.99 -12.59
N PRO A 21 14.99 -2.13 -13.28
CA PRO A 21 14.19 -2.16 -14.49
C PRO A 21 12.78 -1.64 -14.23
N VAL A 22 12.24 -0.94 -15.22
CA VAL A 22 10.90 -0.39 -15.20
C VAL A 22 10.07 -1.09 -16.27
N PHE A 23 8.95 -1.67 -15.88
CA PHE A 23 7.98 -2.22 -16.83
C PHE A 23 6.66 -1.45 -16.73
N ALA A 24 6.01 -1.25 -17.89
CA ALA A 24 4.76 -0.48 -18.00
C ALA A 24 3.51 -1.36 -18.12
N LYS A 25 3.68 -2.62 -18.53
CA LYS A 25 2.60 -3.60 -18.69
C LYS A 25 2.54 -4.51 -17.48
N PHE A 26 1.46 -4.44 -16.71
CA PHE A 26 1.35 -5.19 -15.45
C PHE A 26 1.35 -6.71 -15.67
N GLU A 27 1.00 -7.19 -16.86
CA GLU A 27 1.04 -8.59 -17.28
C GLU A 27 2.43 -9.22 -17.11
N SER A 28 3.50 -8.42 -17.18
CA SER A 28 4.88 -8.85 -17.01
C SER A 28 5.31 -8.98 -15.55
N VAL A 29 4.42 -8.74 -14.59
CA VAL A 29 4.76 -8.71 -13.16
C VAL A 29 5.18 -10.08 -12.61
N ALA A 30 4.70 -11.17 -13.18
CA ALA A 30 5.07 -12.52 -12.74
C ALA A 30 6.41 -12.99 -13.35
N ASP A 31 6.95 -12.28 -14.34
CA ASP A 31 8.22 -12.61 -14.97
C ASP A 31 9.40 -12.14 -14.09
N LEU A 32 10.09 -13.12 -13.49
CA LEU A 32 11.18 -12.90 -12.54
C LEU A 32 12.42 -12.28 -13.19
N ASP A 33 12.56 -12.34 -14.52
CA ASP A 33 13.68 -11.69 -15.24
C ASP A 33 13.58 -10.16 -15.19
N ASN A 34 12.39 -9.63 -14.90
CA ASN A 34 12.17 -8.21 -14.63
C ASN A 34 12.63 -7.76 -13.23
N TYR A 35 13.11 -8.66 -12.37
CA TYR A 35 13.48 -8.33 -11.00
C TYR A 35 15.00 -8.33 -10.80
N ARG A 36 15.46 -7.50 -9.86
CA ARG A 36 16.87 -7.46 -9.45
C ARG A 36 17.00 -7.73 -7.95
N PRO A 37 17.95 -8.56 -7.52
CA PRO A 37 18.14 -8.87 -6.11
C PRO A 37 18.55 -7.61 -5.34
N LEU A 38 18.00 -7.42 -4.13
CA LEU A 38 18.45 -6.37 -3.22
C LEU A 38 19.92 -6.58 -2.85
N PRO A 39 20.71 -5.51 -2.63
CA PRO A 39 22.08 -5.66 -2.17
C PRO A 39 22.17 -6.33 -0.78
N ASP A 40 23.25 -7.06 -0.51
CA ASP A 40 23.44 -7.78 0.78
C ASP A 40 23.38 -6.85 2.01
N GLY A 41 23.83 -5.60 1.84
CA GLY A 41 23.83 -4.59 2.90
C GLY A 41 22.48 -3.96 3.20
N TRP A 42 21.39 -4.43 2.58
CA TRP A 42 20.03 -3.91 2.81
C TRP A 42 19.29 -4.70 3.89
N ALA A 43 18.14 -4.18 4.30
CA ALA A 43 17.20 -4.83 5.19
C ALA A 43 15.75 -4.53 4.79
N LEU A 44 14.82 -5.33 5.32
CA LEU A 44 13.39 -5.13 5.22
C LEU A 44 12.84 -4.63 6.55
N ALA A 45 12.09 -3.54 6.52
CA ALA A 45 11.19 -3.12 7.58
C ALA A 45 9.79 -3.68 7.26
N THR A 46 9.26 -4.54 8.12
CA THR A 46 7.91 -5.09 7.98
C THR A 46 7.07 -4.76 9.21
N ALA A 47 5.78 -4.50 9.00
CA ALA A 47 4.85 -4.27 10.09
C ALA A 47 3.43 -4.74 9.71
N ASP A 48 2.68 -5.26 10.69
CA ASP A 48 1.25 -5.60 10.55
C ASP A 48 0.45 -5.26 11.81
N ILE A 49 -0.85 -5.05 11.63
CA ILE A 49 -1.81 -4.86 12.73
C ILE A 49 -2.25 -6.21 13.31
N VAL A 50 -1.93 -6.40 14.59
CA VAL A 50 -2.39 -7.57 15.36
C VAL A 50 -3.91 -7.52 15.48
N GLY A 51 -4.57 -8.58 15.00
CA GLY A 51 -6.04 -8.70 15.08
C GLY A 51 -6.79 -7.77 14.12
N SER A 52 -6.17 -7.36 13.01
CA SER A 52 -6.77 -6.50 11.98
C SER A 52 -8.16 -6.96 11.54
N THR A 53 -8.36 -8.25 11.30
CA THR A 53 -9.66 -8.86 10.93
C THR A 53 -10.78 -8.47 11.90
N LYS A 54 -10.55 -8.56 13.22
CA LYS A 54 -11.56 -8.20 14.22
C LYS A 54 -11.85 -6.70 14.25
N ALA A 55 -10.81 -5.87 14.08
CA ALA A 55 -10.99 -4.43 13.99
C ALA A 55 -11.78 -4.02 12.73
N ILE A 56 -11.54 -4.70 11.62
CA ILE A 56 -12.25 -4.53 10.36
C ILE A 56 -13.72 -4.93 10.50
N GLU A 57 -14.02 -6.09 11.10
CA GLU A 57 -15.38 -6.55 11.39
C GLU A 57 -16.14 -5.55 12.28
N ALA A 58 -15.43 -4.84 13.16
CA ALA A 58 -15.97 -3.75 13.98
C ALA A 58 -16.10 -2.40 13.22
N GLY A 59 -15.93 -2.39 11.89
CA GLY A 59 -16.06 -1.20 11.05
C GLY A 59 -14.86 -0.25 11.10
N ARG A 60 -13.71 -0.67 11.65
CA ARG A 60 -12.52 0.19 11.83
C ARG A 60 -11.52 0.10 10.66
N TYR A 61 -11.96 -0.34 9.49
CA TYR A 61 -11.10 -0.56 8.31
C TYR A 61 -10.30 0.69 7.89
N LYS A 62 -10.87 1.90 7.96
CA LYS A 62 -10.12 3.16 7.73
C LYS A 62 -8.97 3.35 8.73
N THR A 63 -9.21 3.02 9.99
CA THR A 63 -8.20 3.12 11.05
C THR A 63 -7.08 2.11 10.83
N VAL A 64 -7.43 0.89 10.40
CA VAL A 64 -6.45 -0.17 10.05
C VAL A 64 -5.59 0.27 8.86
N ASN A 65 -6.18 0.78 7.78
CA ASN A 65 -5.43 1.22 6.61
C ASN A 65 -4.54 2.43 6.90
N MET A 66 -5.01 3.37 7.72
CA MET A 66 -4.17 4.47 8.21
C MET A 66 -2.96 3.93 8.99
N ALA A 67 -3.18 2.97 9.87
CA ALA A 67 -2.12 2.39 10.68
C ALA A 67 -1.06 1.68 9.80
N GLY A 68 -1.50 0.89 8.82
CA GLY A 68 -0.58 0.26 7.85
C GLY A 68 0.19 1.27 7.00
N ALA A 69 -0.49 2.28 6.45
CA ALA A 69 0.13 3.30 5.59
C ALA A 69 1.06 4.24 6.38
N SER A 70 0.83 4.42 7.69
CA SER A 70 1.69 5.23 8.56
C SER A 70 3.12 4.72 8.64
N VAL A 71 3.34 3.40 8.45
CA VAL A 71 4.67 2.79 8.39
C VAL A 71 5.47 3.37 7.22
N ILE A 72 4.86 3.40 6.03
CA ILE A 72 5.50 3.92 4.81
C ILE A 72 5.78 5.42 4.99
N SER A 73 4.76 6.20 5.39
CA SER A 73 4.90 7.64 5.60
C SER A 73 6.03 7.99 6.58
N ALA A 74 6.05 7.33 7.75
CA ALA A 74 7.06 7.59 8.77
C ALA A 74 8.47 7.25 8.29
N LEU A 75 8.65 6.14 7.57
CA LEU A 75 9.95 5.71 7.08
C LEU A 75 10.48 6.63 5.97
N LEU A 76 9.65 6.95 4.98
CA LEU A 76 10.03 7.89 3.90
C LEU A 76 10.42 9.26 4.48
N ASN A 77 9.63 9.76 5.42
CA ASN A 77 9.88 11.05 6.07
C ASN A 77 11.13 11.03 6.97
N ALA A 78 11.33 9.98 7.78
CA ALA A 78 12.49 9.89 8.67
C ALA A 78 13.80 9.72 7.90
N LEU A 79 13.76 9.06 6.74
CA LEU A 79 14.92 8.82 5.88
C LEU A 79 15.16 9.97 4.89
N GLY A 80 14.20 10.88 4.71
CA GLY A 80 14.28 11.95 3.72
C GLY A 80 14.32 11.43 2.28
N ARG A 81 13.70 10.26 2.03
CA ARG A 81 13.74 9.56 0.74
C ARG A 81 12.32 9.21 0.29
N GLN A 82 12.02 9.49 -0.98
CA GLN A 82 10.74 9.12 -1.61
C GLN A 82 10.87 7.93 -2.56
N ASP A 83 12.09 7.43 -2.79
CA ASP A 83 12.40 6.40 -3.78
C ASP A 83 12.55 5.00 -3.18
N LEU A 84 12.39 4.83 -1.87
CA LEU A 84 12.55 3.53 -1.22
C LEU A 84 11.49 2.53 -1.75
N PRO A 85 11.88 1.29 -2.09
CA PRO A 85 10.92 0.27 -2.47
C PRO A 85 9.99 -0.09 -1.30
N PHE A 86 8.68 -0.01 -1.51
CA PHE A 86 7.68 -0.42 -0.53
C PHE A 86 6.48 -1.08 -1.17
N VAL A 87 5.74 -1.85 -0.36
CA VAL A 87 4.41 -2.37 -0.70
C VAL A 87 3.47 -2.20 0.49
N PHE A 88 2.24 -1.79 0.20
CA PHE A 88 1.16 -1.65 1.18
C PHE A 88 0.15 -2.81 1.05
N GLY A 89 -0.11 -3.48 2.17
CA GLY A 89 -0.96 -4.67 2.25
C GLY A 89 -2.37 -4.44 2.81
N GLY A 90 -2.77 -3.20 3.09
CA GLY A 90 -4.04 -2.88 3.77
C GLY A 90 -3.83 -2.71 5.27
N ASP A 91 -3.45 -3.77 5.98
CA ASP A 91 -3.23 -3.78 7.43
C ASP A 91 -1.76 -3.77 7.84
N GLY A 92 -0.87 -3.51 6.89
CA GLY A 92 0.58 -3.58 7.08
C GLY A 92 1.34 -3.04 5.87
N ALA A 93 2.66 -3.02 6.01
CA ALA A 93 3.55 -2.59 4.95
C ALA A 93 4.91 -3.29 5.03
N LEU A 94 5.58 -3.33 3.89
CA LEU A 94 6.96 -3.75 3.76
C LEU A 94 7.75 -2.61 3.09
N VAL A 95 8.90 -2.25 3.64
CA VAL A 95 9.80 -1.22 3.08
C VAL A 95 11.23 -1.76 3.06
N ALA A 96 11.87 -1.73 1.90
CA ALA A 96 13.28 -2.07 1.76
C ALA A 96 14.13 -0.81 1.93
N PHE A 97 15.23 -0.91 2.68
CA PHE A 97 16.10 0.23 2.94
C PHE A 97 17.58 -0.20 3.07
N PRO A 98 18.55 0.71 2.79
CA PRO A 98 19.96 0.46 3.02
C PRO A 98 20.28 0.28 4.50
N GLY A 99 21.08 -0.73 4.87
CA GLY A 99 21.41 -1.03 6.26
C GLY A 99 22.14 0.09 7.01
N SER A 100 22.74 1.05 6.30
CA SER A 100 23.29 2.28 6.90
C SER A 100 22.24 3.12 7.64
N ALA A 101 20.95 2.96 7.32
CA ALA A 101 19.86 3.69 7.93
C ALA A 101 19.12 2.92 9.05
N LEU A 102 19.69 1.80 9.51
CA LEU A 102 19.08 0.88 10.48
C LEU A 102 18.48 1.58 11.71
N GLU A 103 19.25 2.44 12.37
CA GLU A 103 18.81 3.07 13.63
C GLU A 103 17.73 4.13 13.40
N ILE A 104 17.78 4.86 12.28
CA ILE A 104 16.72 5.82 11.90
C ILE A 104 15.42 5.06 11.62
N THR A 105 15.49 3.99 10.82
CA THR A 105 14.34 3.12 10.53
C THR A 105 13.76 2.50 11.80
N ARG A 106 14.62 1.98 12.70
CA ARG A 106 14.20 1.38 13.97
C ARG A 106 13.42 2.37 14.83
N ASN A 107 13.96 3.58 15.00
CA ASN A 107 13.32 4.61 15.82
C ASN A 107 12.00 5.09 15.21
N ALA A 108 11.94 5.23 13.88
CA ALA A 108 10.71 5.58 13.18
C ALA A 108 9.63 4.50 13.34
N LEU A 109 9.96 3.22 13.17
CA LEU A 109 9.02 2.10 13.40
C LEU A 109 8.55 2.04 14.85
N ALA A 110 9.46 2.19 15.81
CA ALA A 110 9.12 2.21 17.23
C ALA A 110 8.14 3.36 17.55
N ALA A 111 8.34 4.53 16.95
CA ALA A 111 7.43 5.68 17.07
C ALA A 111 6.05 5.39 16.44
N VAL A 112 6.01 4.72 15.28
CA VAL A 112 4.75 4.30 14.65
C VAL A 112 4.00 3.31 15.54
N GLN A 113 4.67 2.29 16.09
CA GLN A 113 4.02 1.33 17.00
C GLN A 113 3.38 2.04 18.19
N ARG A 114 4.08 3.02 18.75
CA ARG A 114 3.57 3.81 19.87
C ARG A 114 2.39 4.70 19.47
N TRP A 115 2.49 5.40 18.35
CA TRP A 115 1.40 6.25 17.83
C TRP A 115 0.16 5.43 17.50
N VAL A 116 0.28 4.27 16.86
CA VAL A 116 -0.85 3.37 16.58
C VAL A 116 -1.54 2.93 17.88
N ALA A 117 -0.78 2.63 18.92
CA ALA A 117 -1.34 2.28 20.24
C ALA A 117 -2.02 3.47 20.91
N ASP A 118 -1.38 4.64 21.01
CA ASP A 118 -1.92 5.83 21.68
C ASP A 118 -3.14 6.42 20.96
N GLU A 119 -3.07 6.52 19.64
CA GLU A 119 -3.97 7.37 18.87
C GLU A 119 -5.04 6.58 18.15
N LEU A 120 -4.73 5.33 17.80
CA LEU A 120 -5.63 4.49 17.02
C LEU A 120 -6.18 3.31 17.81
N ASP A 121 -5.77 3.07 19.06
CA ASP A 121 -6.24 1.93 19.86
C ASP A 121 -6.15 0.60 19.06
N LEU A 122 -4.98 0.39 18.46
CA LEU A 122 -4.60 -0.80 17.71
C LEU A 122 -3.20 -1.23 18.16
N THR A 123 -2.87 -2.50 17.96
CA THR A 123 -1.51 -3.00 18.21
C THR A 123 -0.80 -3.24 16.88
N LEU A 124 0.26 -2.49 16.61
CA LEU A 124 1.14 -2.72 15.47
C LEU A 124 2.36 -3.53 15.92
N ARG A 125 2.62 -4.66 15.27
CA ARG A 125 3.89 -5.37 15.39
C ARG A 125 4.81 -4.91 14.25
N ALA A 126 6.10 -4.75 14.54
CA ALA A 126 7.09 -4.39 13.55
C ALA A 126 8.38 -5.21 13.74
N ALA A 127 9.09 -5.45 12.65
CA ALA A 127 10.38 -6.11 12.63
C ALA A 127 11.31 -5.50 11.58
N ILE A 128 12.61 -5.63 11.81
CA ILE A 128 13.65 -5.36 10.80
C ILE A 128 14.43 -6.63 10.53
N VAL A 129 14.40 -7.09 9.27
CA VAL A 129 14.99 -8.35 8.83
C VAL A 129 16.10 -8.08 7.81
N PRO A 130 17.38 -8.35 8.14
CA PRO A 130 18.48 -8.19 7.19
C PRO A 130 18.37 -9.12 5.97
N ILE A 131 18.75 -8.64 4.77
CA ILE A 131 18.71 -9.46 3.54
C ILE A 131 19.60 -10.71 3.66
N LYS A 132 20.76 -10.59 4.33
CA LYS A 132 21.65 -11.72 4.62
C LYS A 132 20.96 -12.87 5.35
N ASP A 133 20.04 -12.58 6.26
CA ASP A 133 19.39 -13.59 7.10
C ASP A 133 18.27 -14.29 6.31
N ILE A 134 17.61 -13.56 5.40
CA ILE A 134 16.70 -14.13 4.41
C ILE A 134 17.43 -15.10 3.49
N ARG A 135 18.60 -14.70 2.98
CA ARG A 135 19.44 -15.52 2.10
C ARG A 135 19.99 -16.76 2.80
N ALA A 136 20.25 -16.68 4.10
CA ALA A 136 20.63 -17.85 4.90
C ALA A 136 19.52 -18.93 4.95
N GLN A 137 18.27 -18.58 4.65
CA GLN A 137 17.17 -19.54 4.50
C GLN A 137 16.98 -20.05 3.06
N GLY A 138 17.88 -19.71 2.14
CA GLY A 138 17.77 -20.09 0.72
C GLY A 138 16.71 -19.30 -0.05
N LEU A 139 16.23 -18.18 0.51
CA LEU A 139 15.29 -17.25 -0.10
C LEU A 139 16.02 -16.00 -0.60
N ASP A 140 15.33 -15.14 -1.34
CA ASP A 140 15.88 -13.86 -1.80
C ASP A 140 14.80 -12.78 -1.75
N VAL A 141 15.23 -11.52 -1.86
CA VAL A 141 14.32 -10.40 -2.06
C VAL A 141 14.76 -9.68 -3.31
N ARG A 142 13.91 -9.71 -4.31
CA ARG A 142 14.13 -9.07 -5.59
C ARG A 142 13.07 -8.03 -5.83
N VAL A 143 13.48 -6.92 -6.43
CA VAL A 143 12.63 -5.76 -6.65
C VAL A 143 12.58 -5.44 -8.13
N ALA A 144 11.40 -5.04 -8.60
CA ALA A 144 11.18 -4.43 -9.90
C ALA A 144 10.35 -3.15 -9.73
N ARG A 145 10.38 -2.24 -10.72
CA ARG A 145 9.53 -1.04 -10.73
C ARG A 145 8.42 -1.19 -11.76
N PHE A 146 7.18 -1.12 -11.31
CA PHE A 146 6.02 -1.01 -12.18
C PHE A 146 5.66 0.46 -12.38
N ARG A 147 5.58 0.92 -13.62
CA ARG A 147 5.11 2.28 -13.94
C ARG A 147 3.59 2.31 -13.92
N ALA A 148 2.99 2.87 -12.86
CA ALA A 148 1.54 3.08 -12.80
C ALA A 148 1.10 4.30 -13.62
N SER A 149 1.93 5.35 -13.62
CA SER A 149 1.74 6.56 -14.43
C SER A 149 3.09 7.16 -14.84
N ASP A 150 3.08 8.24 -15.61
CA ASP A 150 4.33 8.96 -15.94
C ASP A 150 5.04 9.55 -14.71
N ALA A 151 4.30 9.73 -13.60
CA ALA A 151 4.82 10.35 -12.38
C ALA A 151 5.11 9.34 -11.25
N VAL A 152 4.51 8.14 -11.28
CA VAL A 152 4.57 7.19 -10.16
C VAL A 152 5.01 5.81 -10.59
N PHE A 153 5.95 5.27 -9.80
CA PHE A 153 6.38 3.88 -9.86
C PHE A 153 6.06 3.18 -8.54
N TYR A 154 5.60 1.94 -8.62
CA TYR A 154 5.44 1.06 -7.48
C TYR A 154 6.48 -0.04 -7.51
N ALA A 155 7.05 -0.34 -6.35
CA ALA A 155 7.91 -1.50 -6.21
C ALA A 155 7.08 -2.78 -6.23
N MET A 156 7.60 -3.81 -6.90
CA MET A 156 7.09 -5.17 -6.86
C MET A 156 8.17 -6.05 -6.23
N PHE A 157 7.77 -7.02 -5.41
CA PHE A 157 8.66 -7.90 -4.66
C PHE A 157 8.49 -9.34 -5.09
N ALA A 158 9.60 -10.05 -5.23
CA ALA A 158 9.63 -11.48 -5.52
C ALA A 158 10.83 -12.16 -4.84
N GLY A 159 10.80 -13.49 -4.75
CA GLY A 159 11.89 -14.31 -4.22
C GLY A 159 11.58 -15.02 -2.89
N GLY A 160 10.38 -14.82 -2.34
CA GLY A 160 9.88 -15.44 -1.12
C GLY A 160 10.37 -14.78 0.18
N GLY A 161 11.35 -13.88 0.08
CA GLY A 161 11.96 -13.25 1.25
C GLY A 161 11.05 -12.25 1.98
N GLY A 162 10.15 -11.56 1.27
CA GLY A 162 9.17 -10.67 1.89
C GLY A 162 8.16 -11.45 2.72
N SER A 163 7.60 -12.52 2.14
CA SER A 163 6.69 -13.43 2.82
C SER A 163 7.33 -14.10 4.04
N TRP A 164 8.59 -14.52 3.92
CA TRP A 164 9.33 -15.09 5.04
C TRP A 164 9.56 -14.06 6.15
N ALA A 165 10.01 -12.85 5.83
CA ALA A 165 10.20 -11.79 6.83
C ALA A 165 8.89 -11.47 7.60
N GLU A 166 7.74 -11.45 6.91
CA GLU A 166 6.44 -11.29 7.53
C GLU A 166 6.10 -12.45 8.48
N ALA A 167 6.37 -13.70 8.08
CA ALA A 167 6.16 -14.88 8.93
C ALA A 167 7.06 -14.87 10.17
N GLU A 168 8.34 -14.51 10.04
CA GLU A 168 9.28 -14.38 11.15
C GLU A 168 8.83 -13.32 12.16
N MET A 169 8.38 -12.16 11.67
CA MET A 169 7.81 -11.09 12.50
C MET A 169 6.59 -11.59 13.28
N LYS A 170 5.68 -12.33 12.63
CA LYS A 170 4.49 -12.91 13.26
C LYS A 170 4.84 -13.96 14.31
N ALA A 171 5.91 -14.73 14.09
CA ALA A 171 6.49 -15.67 15.05
C ALA A 171 7.27 -14.99 16.18
N GLY A 172 7.40 -13.66 16.15
CA GLY A 172 8.02 -12.85 17.20
C GLY A 172 9.53 -12.69 17.10
N ARG A 173 10.14 -13.05 15.96
CA ARG A 173 11.55 -12.84 15.67
C ARG A 173 11.77 -11.47 15.05
N TYR A 174 13.00 -10.95 15.10
CA TYR A 174 13.42 -9.65 14.55
C TYR A 174 12.63 -8.42 15.03
N ARG A 175 11.89 -8.58 16.13
CA ARG A 175 10.97 -7.57 16.67
C ARG A 175 11.68 -6.28 17.06
N ILE A 176 10.94 -5.20 16.91
CA ILE A 176 11.28 -3.89 17.46
C ILE A 176 10.32 -3.59 18.61
N ASP A 177 10.88 -3.03 19.68
CA ASP A 177 10.11 -2.57 20.82
C ASP A 177 9.51 -1.18 20.54
N PRO A 178 8.28 -0.92 21.00
CA PRO A 178 7.64 0.38 20.81
C PRO A 178 8.39 1.48 21.56
N ALA A 179 8.35 2.70 21.01
CA ALA A 179 8.91 3.87 21.66
C ALA A 179 8.14 4.22 22.96
N PRO A 180 8.73 5.04 23.85
CA PRO A 180 8.06 5.50 25.07
C PRO A 180 6.72 6.22 24.78
N ALA A 181 5.76 6.10 25.69
CA ALA A 181 4.44 6.72 25.57
C ALA A 181 4.50 8.21 25.18
N GLY A 182 3.62 8.61 24.26
CA GLY A 182 3.58 9.98 23.73
C GLY A 182 4.57 10.28 22.60
N THR A 183 5.47 9.35 22.27
CA THR A 183 6.31 9.47 21.07
C THR A 183 5.46 9.45 19.81
N ARG A 184 5.73 10.37 18.86
CA ARG A 184 5.01 10.45 17.58
C ARG A 184 5.97 10.39 16.38
N PRO A 185 5.64 9.65 15.32
CA PRO A 185 6.36 9.70 14.05
C PRO A 185 5.99 10.95 13.24
N ASN A 186 6.83 11.31 12.26
CA ASN A 186 6.48 12.30 11.25
C ASN A 186 5.60 11.65 10.17
N LEU A 187 4.29 11.94 10.18
CA LEU A 187 3.32 11.43 9.21
C LEU A 187 2.90 12.48 8.17
N THR A 188 3.77 13.46 7.91
CA THR A 188 3.53 14.47 6.87
C THR A 188 3.18 13.79 5.54
N GLY A 189 2.09 14.25 4.93
CA GLY A 189 1.57 13.75 3.66
C GLY A 189 0.59 12.57 3.77
N LEU A 190 0.50 11.89 4.91
CA LEU A 190 -0.48 10.82 5.10
C LEU A 190 -1.90 11.39 5.21
N SER A 191 -2.81 10.93 4.37
CA SER A 191 -4.19 11.41 4.34
C SER A 191 -5.22 10.30 4.02
N CYS A 192 -6.47 10.50 4.48
CA CYS A 192 -7.58 9.56 4.27
C CYS A 192 -8.89 10.31 4.06
N ARG A 193 -8.89 11.23 3.10
CA ARG A 193 -9.97 12.22 2.91
C ARG A 193 -11.19 11.69 2.15
N TRP A 194 -11.01 10.61 1.39
CA TRP A 194 -12.01 10.12 0.45
C TRP A 194 -13.02 9.19 1.12
N ASN A 195 -14.27 9.23 0.64
CA ASN A 195 -15.29 8.25 1.00
C ASN A 195 -15.01 6.91 0.30
N PRO A 196 -15.65 5.82 0.77
CA PRO A 196 -15.68 4.58 0.01
C PRO A 196 -16.11 4.82 -1.44
N ILE A 197 -15.46 4.11 -2.35
CA ILE A 197 -15.65 4.21 -3.80
C ILE A 197 -16.51 3.03 -4.21
N ASP A 198 -17.80 3.28 -4.48
CA ASP A 198 -18.75 2.22 -4.82
C ASP A 198 -18.41 1.55 -6.16
N ALA A 199 -18.69 0.24 -6.23
CA ALA A 199 -18.57 -0.55 -7.46
C ALA A 199 -19.46 0.03 -8.56
N ARG A 200 -18.96 0.03 -9.80
CA ARG A 200 -19.69 0.49 -10.98
C ARG A 200 -20.11 -0.65 -11.90
N HIS A 201 -19.31 -1.71 -11.94
CA HIS A 201 -19.50 -2.85 -12.85
C HIS A 201 -20.20 -4.02 -12.18
N GLY A 202 -20.10 -4.12 -10.86
CA GLY A 202 -20.89 -5.05 -10.06
C GLY A 202 -20.40 -5.15 -8.64
N GLU A 203 -19.19 -5.66 -8.47
CA GLU A 203 -18.57 -5.86 -7.16
C GLU A 203 -17.10 -5.43 -7.15
N ILE A 204 -16.67 -4.85 -6.04
CA ILE A 204 -15.25 -4.71 -5.73
C ILE A 204 -14.76 -6.05 -5.19
N VAL A 205 -13.65 -6.54 -5.70
CA VAL A 205 -13.10 -7.85 -5.34
C VAL A 205 -11.63 -7.69 -5.00
N SER A 206 -11.26 -8.10 -3.79
CA SER A 206 -9.86 -8.21 -3.37
C SER A 206 -9.38 -9.65 -3.56
N ILE A 207 -8.30 -9.83 -4.32
CA ILE A 207 -7.74 -11.12 -4.71
C ILE A 207 -6.31 -11.20 -4.18
N ILE A 208 -5.97 -12.33 -3.58
CA ILE A 208 -4.59 -12.71 -3.25
C ILE A 208 -4.35 -14.10 -3.84
N ALA A 209 -3.34 -14.24 -4.70
CA ALA A 209 -2.91 -15.54 -5.20
C ALA A 209 -1.39 -15.67 -5.00
N ILE A 210 -0.96 -16.73 -4.32
CA ILE A 210 0.45 -17.04 -4.06
C ILE A 210 0.82 -18.37 -4.72
N PRO A 211 2.09 -18.58 -5.09
CA PRO A 211 2.54 -19.87 -5.62
C PRO A 211 2.19 -21.04 -4.70
N GLY A 212 1.69 -22.12 -5.28
CA GLY A 212 1.30 -23.34 -4.58
C GLY A 212 2.50 -24.25 -4.26
N ALA A 213 2.23 -25.35 -3.57
CA ALA A 213 3.27 -26.30 -3.14
C ALA A 213 4.00 -26.99 -4.31
N SER A 214 3.38 -27.07 -5.49
CA SER A 214 4.01 -27.61 -6.71
C SER A 214 5.26 -26.83 -7.14
N ARG A 215 5.38 -25.56 -6.71
CA ARG A 215 6.41 -24.60 -7.16
C ARG A 215 6.48 -24.49 -8.70
N ASP A 216 5.37 -24.76 -9.40
CA ASP A 216 5.27 -24.52 -10.84
C ASP A 216 5.20 -23.01 -11.11
N LEU A 217 6.36 -22.38 -11.15
CA LEU A 217 6.49 -20.93 -11.36
C LEU A 217 5.96 -20.52 -12.74
N ARG A 218 6.10 -21.37 -13.76
CA ARG A 218 5.57 -21.08 -15.10
C ARG A 218 4.06 -21.16 -15.10
N GLY A 219 3.49 -22.23 -14.53
CA GLY A 219 2.05 -22.35 -14.35
C GLY A 219 1.46 -21.18 -13.57
N PHE A 220 2.16 -20.72 -12.52
CA PHE A 220 1.75 -19.55 -11.76
C PHE A 220 1.85 -18.25 -12.57
N GLN A 221 2.90 -18.07 -13.37
CA GLN A 221 3.02 -16.95 -14.30
C GLN A 221 1.85 -16.91 -15.28
N PHE A 222 1.53 -18.05 -15.91
CA PHE A 222 0.38 -18.15 -16.80
C PHE A 222 -0.94 -17.84 -16.09
N LEU A 223 -1.13 -18.33 -14.86
CA LEU A 223 -2.31 -18.00 -14.06
C LEU A 223 -2.42 -16.48 -13.81
N VAL A 224 -1.33 -15.83 -13.41
CA VAL A 224 -1.32 -14.38 -13.17
C VAL A 224 -1.65 -13.62 -14.45
N SER A 225 -1.06 -13.99 -15.58
CA SER A 225 -1.38 -13.41 -16.88
C SER A 225 -2.86 -13.62 -17.26
N ASP A 226 -3.42 -14.81 -17.04
CA ASP A 226 -4.83 -15.11 -17.30
C ASP A 226 -5.77 -14.24 -16.46
N ILE A 227 -5.48 -14.09 -15.16
CA ILE A 227 -6.29 -13.26 -14.25
C ILE A 227 -6.23 -11.79 -14.69
N ILE A 228 -5.05 -11.28 -15.03
CA ILE A 228 -4.89 -9.91 -15.51
C ILE A 228 -5.63 -9.72 -16.84
N ALA A 229 -5.57 -10.69 -17.76
CA ALA A 229 -6.29 -10.64 -19.03
C ALA A 229 -7.82 -10.66 -18.83
N LEU A 230 -8.33 -11.46 -17.89
CA LEU A 230 -9.75 -11.47 -17.54
C LEU A 230 -10.20 -10.13 -16.97
N ALA A 231 -9.41 -9.52 -16.06
CA ALA A 231 -9.68 -8.18 -15.54
C ALA A 231 -9.57 -7.10 -16.63
N GLY A 232 -8.65 -7.28 -17.59
CA GLY A 232 -8.46 -6.43 -18.78
C GLY A 232 -9.68 -6.34 -19.71
N GLY A 233 -10.63 -7.28 -19.59
CA GLY A 233 -11.91 -7.21 -20.30
C GLY A 233 -12.90 -6.18 -19.74
N GLN A 234 -12.59 -5.54 -18.61
CA GLN A 234 -13.43 -4.53 -17.95
C GLN A 234 -12.92 -3.11 -18.22
N GLU A 235 -13.73 -2.10 -17.89
CA GLU A 235 -13.30 -0.69 -18.01
C GLU A 235 -11.99 -0.46 -17.23
N ARG A 236 -10.97 0.08 -17.91
CA ARG A 236 -9.63 0.33 -17.33
C ARG A 236 -9.01 -0.88 -16.63
N ASP A 237 -9.15 -2.09 -17.14
CA ASP A 237 -8.63 -3.32 -16.52
C ASP A 237 -9.20 -3.60 -15.12
N GLY A 238 -10.44 -3.20 -14.86
CA GLY A 238 -11.09 -3.35 -13.56
C GLY A 238 -10.63 -2.32 -12.52
N HIS A 239 -10.06 -1.19 -12.95
CA HIS A 239 -9.63 -0.12 -12.05
C HIS A 239 -10.81 0.45 -11.25
N PRO A 240 -10.81 0.41 -9.89
CA PRO A 240 -11.97 0.85 -9.10
C PRO A 240 -12.31 2.34 -9.23
N LEU A 241 -11.33 3.16 -9.60
CA LEU A 241 -11.53 4.60 -9.83
C LEU A 241 -11.86 4.94 -11.30
N PRO A 242 -12.75 5.91 -11.56
CA PRO A 242 -12.93 6.53 -12.88
C PRO A 242 -11.65 7.16 -13.44
N VAL A 243 -11.55 7.27 -14.76
CA VAL A 243 -10.50 8.05 -15.47
C VAL A 243 -10.35 9.47 -14.90
N ASN A 244 -11.47 10.14 -14.60
CA ASN A 244 -11.48 11.54 -14.14
C ASN A 244 -11.30 11.70 -12.62
N GLY A 245 -10.92 10.62 -11.93
CA GLY A 245 -10.76 10.61 -10.48
C GLY A 245 -12.06 10.59 -9.68
N PRO A 246 -11.96 10.28 -8.39
CA PRO A 246 -13.12 10.13 -7.53
C PRO A 246 -13.80 11.49 -7.31
N ALA A 247 -15.08 11.47 -6.99
CA ALA A 247 -15.77 12.68 -6.58
C ALA A 247 -15.21 13.17 -5.23
N TYR A 248 -15.07 14.49 -5.07
CA TYR A 248 -14.74 15.05 -3.76
C TYR A 248 -15.87 14.76 -2.79
N SER A 249 -15.50 14.27 -1.62
CA SER A 249 -16.45 13.85 -0.60
C SER A 249 -15.92 14.20 0.77
N PHE A 250 -16.80 14.58 1.68
CA PHE A 250 -16.43 14.80 3.07
C PHE A 250 -16.59 13.51 3.88
N SER A 251 -15.52 13.09 4.56
CA SER A 251 -15.53 11.93 5.45
C SER A 251 -15.20 12.36 6.88
N PRO A 252 -16.17 12.42 7.81
CA PRO A 252 -15.91 12.78 9.20
C PRO A 252 -14.90 11.86 9.87
N ALA A 253 -14.99 10.56 9.61
CA ALA A 253 -14.04 9.57 10.12
C ALA A 253 -12.63 9.76 9.52
N GLY A 254 -12.55 10.05 8.21
CA GLY A 254 -11.28 10.36 7.54
C GLY A 254 -10.61 11.60 8.10
N LEU A 255 -11.39 12.67 8.31
CA LEU A 255 -10.94 13.92 8.92
C LEU A 255 -10.39 13.71 10.34
N ASP A 256 -11.07 12.91 11.16
CA ASP A 256 -10.60 12.66 12.54
C ASP A 256 -9.28 11.89 12.56
N ILE A 257 -9.19 10.81 11.78
CA ILE A 257 -7.99 9.98 11.74
C ILE A 257 -6.81 10.76 11.16
N GLU A 258 -7.01 11.55 10.11
CA GLU A 258 -5.97 12.40 9.54
C GLU A 258 -5.50 13.49 10.52
N ALA A 259 -6.42 14.12 11.25
CA ALA A 259 -6.05 15.09 12.29
C ALA A 259 -5.23 14.45 13.42
N ARG A 260 -5.46 13.17 13.75
CA ARG A 260 -4.61 12.41 14.69
C ARG A 260 -3.22 12.13 14.10
N ALA A 261 -3.10 11.92 12.79
CA ALA A 261 -1.80 11.76 12.15
C ALA A 261 -1.00 13.08 12.13
N MET A 262 -1.66 14.22 11.93
CA MET A 262 -1.01 15.53 11.82
C MET A 262 -0.63 16.15 13.16
N ALA A 263 -1.40 15.93 14.22
CA ALA A 263 -1.22 16.68 15.47
C ALA A 263 -1.60 15.91 16.75
N PRO A 264 -0.95 16.23 17.88
CA PRO A 264 -1.35 15.74 19.19
C PRO A 264 -2.72 16.31 19.61
N ALA A 265 -3.35 15.68 20.62
CA ALA A 265 -4.73 15.95 21.06
C ALA A 265 -5.09 17.45 21.19
N GLY A 266 -4.23 18.27 21.81
CA GLY A 266 -4.49 19.70 22.01
C GLY A 266 -4.53 20.56 20.74
N TRP A 267 -3.96 20.08 19.63
CA TRP A 267 -3.80 20.81 18.38
C TRP A 267 -4.64 20.21 17.22
N ARG A 268 -5.40 19.14 17.50
CA ARG A 268 -6.21 18.47 16.47
C ARG A 268 -7.29 19.38 15.88
N TRP A 269 -7.83 20.31 16.66
CA TRP A 269 -8.87 21.23 16.17
C TRP A 269 -8.32 22.18 15.09
N LEU A 270 -7.08 22.69 15.26
CA LEU A 270 -6.39 23.48 14.23
C LEU A 270 -6.15 22.64 12.98
N SER A 271 -5.72 21.38 13.16
CA SER A 271 -5.51 20.45 12.04
C SER A 271 -6.81 20.16 11.31
N LYS A 272 -7.93 19.96 12.02
CA LYS A 272 -9.25 19.77 11.42
C LYS A 272 -9.70 20.99 10.62
N LEU A 273 -9.51 22.21 11.15
CA LEU A 273 -9.82 23.44 10.43
C LEU A 273 -8.96 23.59 9.17
N TRP A 274 -7.68 23.25 9.25
CA TRP A 274 -6.77 23.27 8.11
C TRP A 274 -7.17 22.25 7.03
N ILE A 275 -7.46 21.01 7.41
CA ILE A 275 -7.93 19.98 6.48
C ILE A 275 -9.26 20.40 5.84
N LEU A 276 -10.20 20.94 6.64
CA LEU A 276 -11.48 21.42 6.12
C LEU A 276 -11.28 22.57 5.14
N PHE A 277 -10.41 23.53 5.45
CA PHE A 277 -10.03 24.60 4.53
C PHE A 277 -9.49 24.04 3.21
N GLN A 278 -8.56 23.08 3.25
CA GLN A 278 -8.01 22.45 2.05
C GLN A 278 -9.10 21.70 1.24
N LEU A 279 -9.99 20.97 1.91
CA LEU A 279 -11.10 20.27 1.26
C LEU A 279 -12.08 21.24 0.60
N THR A 280 -12.47 22.30 1.30
CA THR A 280 -13.36 23.35 0.76
C THR A 280 -12.71 24.06 -0.41
N LEU A 281 -11.44 24.45 -0.29
CA LEU A 281 -10.69 25.09 -1.37
C LEU A 281 -10.66 24.20 -2.60
N THR A 282 -10.32 22.91 -2.43
CA THR A 282 -10.27 21.95 -3.52
C THR A 282 -11.64 21.77 -4.18
N ALA A 283 -12.70 21.59 -3.40
CA ALA A 283 -14.06 21.43 -3.91
C ALA A 283 -14.57 22.68 -4.66
N VAL A 284 -14.25 23.88 -4.16
CA VAL A 284 -14.58 25.15 -4.82
C VAL A 284 -13.82 25.27 -6.14
N THR A 285 -12.51 25.01 -6.14
CA THR A 285 -11.71 25.06 -7.37
C THR A 285 -12.18 24.05 -8.41
N ASP A 286 -12.58 22.83 -8.01
CA ASP A 286 -13.13 21.83 -8.93
C ASP A 286 -14.47 22.29 -9.51
N ARG A 287 -15.36 22.82 -8.66
CA ARG A 287 -16.69 23.27 -9.07
C ARG A 287 -16.65 24.44 -10.07
N TYR A 288 -15.73 25.38 -9.88
CA TYR A 288 -15.60 26.55 -10.77
C TYR A 288 -14.52 26.37 -11.85
N GLY A 289 -13.78 25.26 -11.84
CA GLY A 289 -12.69 25.00 -12.78
C GLY A 289 -11.51 25.96 -12.62
N TRP A 290 -11.27 26.46 -11.41
CA TRP A 290 -10.20 27.41 -11.12
C TRP A 290 -8.88 26.69 -10.89
N THR A 291 -7.81 27.26 -11.43
CA THR A 291 -6.43 26.87 -11.11
C THR A 291 -5.86 27.84 -10.06
N ILE A 292 -5.06 27.34 -9.13
CA ILE A 292 -4.39 28.15 -8.09
C ILE A 292 -2.89 27.91 -8.22
N GLY A 293 -2.16 28.86 -8.79
CA GLY A 293 -0.75 28.68 -9.10
C GLY A 293 -0.55 27.51 -10.07
N SER A 294 0.25 26.51 -9.68
CA SER A 294 0.44 25.28 -10.44
C SER A 294 -0.61 24.19 -10.14
N PHE A 295 -1.54 24.43 -9.20
CA PHE A 295 -2.58 23.47 -8.87
C PHE A 295 -3.74 23.54 -9.87
N ASP A 296 -4.04 22.41 -10.50
CA ASP A 296 -5.25 22.19 -11.29
C ASP A 296 -6.04 21.01 -10.67
N PRO A 297 -7.27 21.24 -10.18
CA PRO A 297 -8.06 20.20 -9.53
C PRO A 297 -8.45 19.04 -10.47
N LYS A 298 -8.57 19.29 -11.78
CA LYS A 298 -8.88 18.25 -12.77
C LYS A 298 -7.67 17.36 -13.03
N ILE A 299 -6.49 17.97 -13.15
CA ILE A 299 -5.23 17.23 -13.27
C ILE A 299 -5.00 16.42 -12.00
N TYR A 300 -5.17 17.03 -10.82
CA TYR A 300 -5.01 16.34 -9.53
C TYR A 300 -5.90 15.10 -9.43
N LYS A 301 -7.20 15.18 -9.79
CA LYS A 301 -8.10 14.01 -9.77
C LYS A 301 -7.69 12.93 -10.76
N ARG A 302 -7.27 13.32 -11.96
CA ARG A 302 -6.76 12.37 -12.95
C ARG A 302 -5.50 11.68 -12.44
N ASP A 303 -4.60 12.42 -11.81
CA ASP A 303 -3.39 11.89 -11.19
C ASP A 303 -3.73 10.92 -10.05
N VAL A 304 -4.75 11.23 -9.24
CA VAL A 304 -5.26 10.30 -8.22
C VAL A 304 -5.65 8.95 -8.85
N ALA A 305 -6.38 8.99 -9.97
CA ALA A 305 -6.81 7.79 -10.68
C ALA A 305 -5.70 7.09 -11.48
N SER A 306 -4.67 7.78 -11.97
CA SER A 306 -3.56 7.14 -12.68
C SER A 306 -2.49 6.59 -11.75
N ASN A 307 -2.32 7.22 -10.58
CA ASN A 307 -1.32 6.85 -9.60
C ASN A 307 -1.86 5.83 -8.60
N SER A 308 -3.07 5.30 -8.77
CA SER A 308 -3.68 4.37 -7.82
C SER A 308 -3.04 2.98 -7.87
N ASP A 309 -2.63 2.47 -6.71
CA ASP A 309 -2.09 1.13 -6.49
C ASP A 309 -3.22 0.15 -6.13
N PHE A 310 -3.91 -0.31 -7.18
CA PHE A 310 -4.99 -1.30 -7.10
C PHE A 310 -4.54 -2.72 -7.49
N ARG A 311 -3.31 -2.87 -7.98
CA ARG A 311 -2.72 -4.14 -8.39
C ARG A 311 -1.23 -4.14 -8.12
N LYS A 312 -0.74 -5.18 -7.45
CA LYS A 312 0.66 -5.30 -7.02
C LYS A 312 1.09 -6.77 -6.93
N PHE A 313 2.39 -6.97 -6.81
CA PHE A 313 3.00 -8.27 -6.68
C PHE A 313 4.03 -8.26 -5.57
N ASP A 314 3.82 -9.12 -4.59
CA ASP A 314 4.61 -9.23 -3.37
C ASP A 314 4.65 -10.71 -2.99
N ASP A 315 5.59 -11.42 -3.63
CA ASP A 315 5.70 -12.89 -3.70
C ASP A 315 4.45 -13.62 -4.23
N GLY A 316 3.50 -12.85 -4.76
CA GLY A 316 2.23 -13.31 -5.28
C GLY A 316 1.38 -12.12 -5.73
N LEU A 317 0.34 -12.41 -6.51
CA LEU A 317 -0.58 -11.42 -7.05
C LEU A 317 -1.51 -10.89 -5.97
N LYS A 318 -1.62 -9.56 -5.85
CA LYS A 318 -2.60 -8.86 -5.01
C LYS A 318 -3.33 -7.82 -5.86
N MET A 319 -4.65 -7.92 -5.94
CA MET A 319 -5.47 -6.98 -6.73
C MET A 319 -6.74 -6.58 -5.96
N THR A 320 -7.19 -5.35 -6.15
CA THR A 320 -8.53 -4.87 -5.78
C THR A 320 -9.16 -4.28 -7.03
N ILE A 321 -10.15 -4.97 -7.59
CA ILE A 321 -10.73 -4.64 -8.90
C ILE A 321 -12.24 -4.48 -8.83
N ASP A 322 -12.80 -3.64 -9.69
CA ASP A 322 -14.24 -3.50 -9.96
C ASP A 322 -14.59 -4.32 -11.20
N VAL A 323 -15.38 -5.37 -11.02
CA VAL A 323 -15.70 -6.33 -12.09
C VAL A 323 -17.18 -6.67 -12.08
N ASP A 324 -17.72 -6.97 -13.26
CA ASP A 324 -19.03 -7.58 -13.40
C ASP A 324 -19.06 -9.04 -12.91
N ALA A 325 -20.27 -9.58 -12.76
CA ALA A 325 -20.49 -10.92 -12.23
C ALA A 325 -19.94 -12.06 -13.13
N ASP A 326 -19.91 -11.87 -14.46
CA ASP A 326 -19.41 -12.89 -15.40
C ASP A 326 -17.88 -12.98 -15.33
N VAL A 327 -17.21 -11.83 -15.35
CA VAL A 327 -15.75 -11.76 -15.19
C VAL A 327 -15.33 -12.27 -13.81
N LEU A 328 -16.04 -11.91 -12.75
CA LEU A 328 -15.78 -12.44 -11.41
C LEU A 328 -15.89 -13.97 -11.38
N GLN A 329 -16.95 -14.53 -11.96
CA GLN A 329 -17.13 -15.99 -12.01
C GLN A 329 -16.00 -16.68 -12.78
N LYS A 330 -15.53 -16.09 -13.89
CA LYS A 330 -14.39 -16.60 -14.67
C LYS A 330 -13.10 -16.58 -13.87
N ILE A 331 -12.81 -15.47 -13.16
CA ILE A 331 -11.64 -15.34 -12.31
C ILE A 331 -11.67 -16.38 -11.18
N GLU A 332 -12.80 -16.51 -10.50
CA GLU A 332 -12.98 -17.50 -9.42
C GLU A 332 -12.80 -18.94 -9.92
N ASN A 333 -13.40 -19.28 -11.06
CA ASN A 333 -13.24 -20.60 -11.65
C ASN A 333 -11.79 -20.88 -12.01
N ARG A 334 -11.08 -19.89 -12.58
CA ARG A 334 -9.67 -20.03 -12.95
C ARG A 334 -8.76 -20.23 -11.73
N LEU A 335 -8.98 -19.44 -10.68
CA LEU A 335 -8.28 -19.57 -9.40
C LEU A 335 -8.54 -20.94 -8.75
N LYS A 336 -9.79 -21.39 -8.73
CA LYS A 336 -10.18 -22.70 -8.20
C LYS A 336 -9.49 -23.84 -8.94
N GLN A 337 -9.51 -23.82 -10.27
CA GLN A 337 -8.83 -24.83 -11.09
C GLN A 337 -7.31 -24.85 -10.82
N ALA A 338 -6.69 -23.69 -10.67
CA ALA A 338 -5.26 -23.60 -10.36
C ALA A 338 -4.93 -24.08 -8.94
N GLU A 339 -5.81 -23.82 -7.96
CA GLU A 339 -5.70 -24.35 -6.60
C GLU A 339 -5.85 -25.87 -6.57
N GLU A 340 -6.84 -26.43 -7.28
CA GLU A 340 -7.03 -27.89 -7.45
C GLU A 340 -5.83 -28.57 -8.14
N ALA A 341 -5.19 -27.86 -9.08
CA ALA A 341 -3.95 -28.32 -9.73
C ALA A 341 -2.68 -28.09 -8.90
N GLY A 342 -2.78 -27.47 -7.72
CA GLY A 342 -1.64 -27.16 -6.83
C GLY A 342 -0.71 -26.05 -7.35
N ILE A 343 -1.14 -25.28 -8.35
CA ILE A 343 -0.37 -24.19 -8.98
C ILE A 343 -0.34 -22.96 -8.07
N CYS A 344 -1.45 -22.65 -7.39
CA CYS A 344 -1.54 -21.53 -6.47
C CYS A 344 -2.33 -21.90 -5.21
N ASN A 345 -2.17 -21.10 -4.15
CA ASN A 345 -3.19 -20.97 -3.12
C ASN A 345 -3.79 -19.57 -3.24
N TYR A 346 -5.09 -19.43 -3.03
CA TYR A 346 -5.73 -18.12 -3.17
C TYR A 346 -6.75 -17.79 -2.09
N GLY A 347 -6.88 -16.49 -1.86
CA GLY A 347 -7.95 -15.86 -1.10
C GLY A 347 -8.67 -14.84 -1.95
N LEU A 348 -9.99 -14.77 -1.82
CA LEU A 348 -10.83 -13.81 -2.52
C LEU A 348 -11.89 -13.27 -1.56
N HIS A 349 -12.08 -11.96 -1.58
CA HIS A 349 -13.10 -11.28 -0.78
C HIS A 349 -13.91 -10.32 -1.63
N ARG A 350 -15.23 -10.45 -1.58
CA ARG A 350 -16.19 -9.63 -2.33
C ARG A 350 -16.74 -8.52 -1.44
N GLN A 351 -16.88 -7.32 -1.98
CA GLN A 351 -17.41 -6.15 -1.27
C GLN A 351 -18.03 -5.14 -2.23
N LYS A 352 -18.76 -4.16 -1.68
CA LYS A 352 -19.50 -3.18 -2.49
C LYS A 352 -18.72 -1.92 -2.82
N SER A 353 -17.62 -1.65 -2.12
CA SER A 353 -16.83 -0.45 -2.33
C SER A 353 -15.34 -0.66 -2.02
N ALA A 354 -14.51 0.13 -2.67
CA ALA A 354 -13.08 0.24 -2.43
C ALA A 354 -12.80 1.40 -1.47
N LEU A 355 -11.62 1.40 -0.87
CA LEU A 355 -11.10 2.45 -0.03
C LEU A 355 -9.76 2.93 -0.58
N MET A 356 -9.50 4.21 -0.38
CA MET A 356 -8.24 4.84 -0.74
C MET A 356 -7.55 5.43 0.50
N THR A 357 -6.27 5.11 0.65
CA THR A 357 -5.36 5.75 1.62
C THR A 357 -4.22 6.41 0.85
N CYS A 358 -3.95 7.69 1.12
CA CYS A 358 -3.10 8.50 0.26
C CYS A 358 -1.82 8.93 0.99
N LEU A 359 -0.70 8.96 0.27
CA LEU A 359 0.51 9.70 0.67
C LEU A 359 0.73 10.83 -0.34
N VAL A 360 0.48 12.04 0.12
CA VAL A 360 0.51 13.27 -0.67
C VAL A 360 1.47 14.24 0.03
N ALA A 361 2.77 14.11 -0.22
CA ALA A 361 3.77 15.02 0.34
C ALA A 361 3.46 16.49 -0.02
N SER A 362 3.06 16.71 -1.28
CA SER A 362 2.53 17.99 -1.76
C SER A 362 1.44 17.77 -2.80
N PRO A 363 0.28 18.47 -2.70
CA PRO A 363 -0.76 18.41 -3.74
C PRO A 363 -0.34 19.12 -5.04
N LEU A 364 0.76 19.88 -5.01
CA LEU A 364 1.32 20.54 -6.19
C LEU A 364 2.21 19.60 -7.01
N GLN A 365 2.65 18.49 -6.42
CA GLN A 365 3.42 17.47 -7.10
C GLN A 365 2.50 16.37 -7.63
N ARG A 366 2.89 15.78 -8.76
CA ARG A 366 2.12 14.76 -9.48
C ARG A 366 2.49 13.33 -9.09
N ASP A 367 3.48 13.15 -8.23
CA ASP A 367 4.05 11.88 -7.78
C ASP A 367 3.39 11.33 -6.50
N HIS A 368 2.24 11.90 -6.12
CA HIS A 368 1.46 11.41 -4.99
C HIS A 368 0.98 9.97 -5.22
N VAL A 369 1.00 9.15 -4.17
CA VAL A 369 0.65 7.73 -4.23
C VAL A 369 -0.65 7.44 -3.50
N HIS A 370 -1.45 6.54 -4.05
CA HIS A 370 -2.79 6.23 -3.56
C HIS A 370 -3.00 4.73 -3.49
N PHE A 371 -3.14 4.20 -2.28
CA PHE A 371 -3.34 2.78 -2.07
C PHE A 371 -4.81 2.42 -2.15
N ILE A 372 -5.15 1.49 -3.03
CA ILE A 372 -6.51 0.99 -3.18
C ILE A 372 -6.63 -0.38 -2.52
N ASP A 373 -7.62 -0.50 -1.66
CA ASP A 373 -7.98 -1.72 -0.94
C ASP A 373 -9.51 -1.80 -0.82
N GLY A 374 -10.04 -2.89 -0.28
CA GLY A 374 -11.45 -3.08 -0.04
C GLY A 374 -12.01 -2.35 1.18
N ALA A 375 -13.18 -1.71 1.06
CA ALA A 375 -13.81 -1.02 2.18
C ALA A 375 -14.42 -1.98 3.23
N ALA A 376 -14.61 -3.26 2.91
CA ALA A 376 -15.09 -4.27 3.85
C ALA A 376 -13.96 -5.22 4.29
N GLY A 377 -12.74 -4.71 4.37
CA GLY A 377 -11.56 -5.43 4.85
C GLY A 377 -10.61 -5.94 3.79
N GLY A 378 -11.03 -5.93 2.52
CA GLY A 378 -10.17 -6.13 1.36
C GLY A 378 -9.11 -7.21 1.49
N TYR A 379 -7.83 -6.84 1.38
CA TYR A 379 -6.70 -7.77 1.45
C TYR A 379 -6.64 -8.55 2.76
N ALA A 380 -6.99 -7.97 3.90
CA ALA A 380 -6.95 -8.67 5.18
C ALA A 380 -7.97 -9.82 5.23
N MET A 381 -9.16 -9.63 4.66
CA MET A 381 -10.20 -10.67 4.57
C MET A 381 -9.86 -11.72 3.52
N ALA A 382 -9.32 -11.31 2.37
CA ALA A 382 -8.80 -12.26 1.37
C ALA A 382 -7.68 -13.12 1.97
N ALA A 383 -6.75 -12.52 2.72
CA ALA A 383 -5.67 -13.22 3.41
C ALA A 383 -6.18 -14.17 4.51
N ALA A 384 -7.26 -13.81 5.21
CA ALA A 384 -7.91 -14.70 6.16
C ALA A 384 -8.48 -15.94 5.47
N GLY A 385 -9.15 -15.77 4.32
CA GLY A 385 -9.65 -16.87 3.49
C GLY A 385 -8.53 -17.79 2.98
N LEU A 386 -7.39 -17.22 2.60
CA LEU A 386 -6.19 -17.98 2.19
C LEU A 386 -5.62 -18.81 3.35
N LYS A 387 -5.45 -18.21 4.54
CA LYS A 387 -4.91 -18.88 5.74
C LYS A 387 -5.81 -20.02 6.26
N ALA A 388 -7.11 -19.91 6.06
CA ALA A 388 -8.05 -20.98 6.42
C ALA A 388 -7.81 -22.26 5.60
N LYS A 389 -7.22 -22.14 4.40
CA LYS A 389 -6.91 -23.25 3.50
C LYS A 389 -5.47 -23.74 3.63
N VAL A 390 -4.54 -22.83 3.95
CA VAL A 390 -3.11 -23.10 4.09
C VAL A 390 -2.69 -22.73 5.52
N PRO A 391 -2.56 -23.71 6.42
CA PRO A 391 -1.93 -23.46 7.72
C PRO A 391 -0.50 -22.97 7.47
N VAL A 392 -0.19 -21.79 8.01
CA VAL A 392 1.15 -21.19 7.99
C VAL A 392 2.13 -22.02 8.81
#